data_AF-A0A368NU26-F1
#
_entry.id   AF-A0A368NU26-F1
#
_cell.length_a   1.000
_cell.length_b   1.000
_cell.length_c   1.000
_cell.angle_alpha   90.00
_cell.angle_beta   90.00
_cell.angle_gamma   90.00
#
_symmetry.space_group_name_H-M   'P 1'
#
loop_
_entity.id
_entity.type
_entity.pdbx_description
1 polymer ?
#
loop_
_entity_poly.entity_id
_entity_poly.type
_entity_poly.pdbx_seq_one_letter_code
_entity_poly.pdbx_strand_id
1 'polypeptide(L)'
;MKNATACWSTEVKDLNWCDIVVESLQGSQATQTTSMELFGNASNPPVLVDVLHSRFDKFLQVSAVEGGPVDLKQIADIVTSRLKENAALIANCVTALADRKRGFVQDGDGGVVCRVSEVSGWLRLEIPVEGARIVYMVAPAA
;
A
#
# COMPACT_ATOMS: atom_id res chain seq x y z
N MET A 1 16.20 -15.54 0.93
CA MET A 1 15.34 -14.35 0.93
C MET A 1 13.90 -14.80 0.75
N LYS A 2 12.98 -14.39 1.61
CA LYS A 2 11.55 -14.57 1.34
C LYS A 2 11.10 -13.31 0.59
N ASN A 3 10.79 -13.43 -0.68
CA ASN A 3 10.28 -12.30 -1.45
C ASN A 3 8.85 -12.00 -0.97
N ALA A 4 8.43 -10.75 -0.90
CA ALA A 4 7.07 -10.37 -0.51
C ALA A 4 6.19 -10.10 -1.73
N THR A 5 4.88 -10.20 -1.58
CA THR A 5 3.91 -9.90 -2.65
C THR A 5 3.01 -8.73 -2.32
N ALA A 6 2.86 -8.44 -1.02
CA ALA A 6 2.45 -7.15 -0.52
C ALA A 6 3.05 -6.86 0.85
N CYS A 7 3.26 -5.58 1.15
CA CYS A 7 3.68 -5.12 2.47
C CYS A 7 3.23 -3.68 2.74
N TRP A 8 3.08 -3.37 4.03
CA TRP A 8 3.03 -2.00 4.52
C TRP A 8 4.40 -1.63 5.08
N SER A 9 4.77 -0.37 4.91
CA SER A 9 5.97 0.20 5.50
C SER A 9 5.70 1.57 6.09
N THR A 10 6.38 1.88 7.18
CA THR A 10 6.44 3.24 7.73
C THR A 10 7.82 3.79 7.50
N GLU A 11 7.90 4.96 6.87
CA GLU A 11 9.16 5.62 6.51
C GLU A 11 9.25 6.99 7.17
N VAL A 12 10.29 7.22 7.98
CA VAL A 12 10.62 8.51 8.59
C VAL A 12 11.97 8.97 8.05
N LYS A 13 11.93 9.84 7.04
CA LYS A 13 13.11 10.26 6.29
C LYS A 13 14.15 10.94 7.19
N ASP A 14 13.72 11.80 8.11
CA ASP A 14 14.62 12.57 8.97
C ASP A 14 15.36 11.71 9.99
N LEU A 15 14.85 10.50 10.28
CA LEU A 15 15.46 9.53 11.19
C LEU A 15 16.18 8.39 10.47
N ASN A 16 16.18 8.37 9.12
CA ASN A 16 16.60 7.22 8.30
C ASN A 16 15.98 5.90 8.79
N TRP A 17 14.72 5.95 9.24
CA TRP A 17 14.03 4.81 9.81
C TRP A 17 12.98 4.27 8.84
N CYS A 18 12.98 2.96 8.63
CA CYS A 18 12.03 2.24 7.79
C CYS A 18 11.69 0.92 8.48
N ASP A 19 10.40 0.73 8.76
CA ASP A 19 9.86 -0.54 9.23
C ASP A 19 8.95 -1.15 8.17
N ILE A 20 8.98 -2.48 8.04
CA ILE A 20 8.28 -3.22 6.98
C ILE A 20 7.60 -4.44 7.59
N VAL A 21 6.27 -4.44 7.56
CA VAL A 21 5.48 -5.62 7.90
C VAL A 21 5.02 -6.28 6.61
N VAL A 22 5.46 -7.53 6.41
CA VAL A 22 5.11 -8.32 5.23
C VAL A 22 3.73 -8.93 5.42
N GLU A 23 2.78 -8.55 4.57
CA GLU A 23 1.43 -9.13 4.57
C GLU A 23 1.37 -10.49 3.88
N SER A 24 2.19 -10.66 2.84
CA SER A 24 2.25 -11.90 2.08
C SER A 24 3.66 -12.20 1.58
N LEU A 25 4.10 -13.43 1.79
CA LEU A 25 5.39 -13.95 1.33
C LEU A 25 5.17 -14.72 0.01
N GLN A 26 6.12 -14.65 -0.91
CA GLN A 26 6.11 -15.34 -2.19
C GLN A 26 5.95 -16.84 -1.96
N GLY A 27 4.83 -17.32 -2.49
CA GLY A 27 4.41 -18.69 -2.71
C GLY A 27 3.26 -18.63 -3.72
N SER A 28 3.10 -19.66 -4.55
CA SER A 28 2.18 -19.61 -5.71
C SER A 28 0.75 -19.20 -5.33
N GLN A 29 0.27 -19.56 -4.14
CA GLN A 29 -1.08 -19.23 -3.68
C GLN A 29 -1.21 -17.81 -3.08
N ALA A 30 -0.28 -17.37 -2.23
CA ALA A 30 -0.37 -16.06 -1.56
C ALA A 30 -0.12 -14.86 -2.51
N THR A 31 0.75 -15.05 -3.52
CA THR A 31 1.01 -14.06 -4.57
C THR A 31 -0.21 -13.84 -5.46
N GLN A 32 -0.88 -14.94 -5.80
CA GLN A 32 -2.09 -14.93 -6.60
C GLN A 32 -3.21 -14.24 -5.85
N THR A 33 -3.44 -14.54 -4.56
CA THR A 33 -4.60 -13.99 -3.82
C THR A 33 -4.57 -12.47 -3.69
N THR A 34 -3.43 -11.86 -3.32
CA THR A 34 -3.37 -10.40 -3.11
C THR A 34 -3.60 -9.59 -4.39
N SER A 35 -2.89 -9.94 -5.47
CA SER A 35 -3.01 -9.21 -6.73
C SER A 35 -4.33 -9.51 -7.44
N MET A 36 -4.81 -10.76 -7.41
CA MET A 36 -6.11 -11.11 -7.99
C MET A 36 -7.28 -10.45 -7.27
N GLU A 37 -7.23 -10.32 -5.93
CA GLU A 37 -8.27 -9.62 -5.17
C GLU A 37 -8.31 -8.14 -5.55
N LEU A 38 -7.15 -7.50 -5.70
CA LEU A 38 -7.10 -6.10 -6.16
C LEU A 38 -7.58 -5.97 -7.61
N PHE A 39 -7.12 -6.82 -8.52
CA PHE A 39 -7.50 -6.78 -9.93
C PHE A 39 -8.98 -7.08 -10.15
N GLY A 40 -9.54 -8.07 -9.44
CA GLY A 40 -10.96 -8.41 -9.51
C GLY A 40 -11.87 -7.26 -9.06
N ASN A 41 -11.33 -6.30 -8.31
CA ASN A 41 -12.05 -5.13 -7.81
C ASN A 41 -11.54 -3.81 -8.40
N ALA A 42 -10.71 -3.83 -9.45
CA ALA A 42 -10.11 -2.62 -10.03
C ALA A 42 -11.16 -1.58 -10.49
N SER A 43 -12.35 -2.05 -10.91
CA SER A 43 -13.48 -1.21 -11.32
C SER A 43 -14.42 -0.82 -10.17
N ASN A 44 -14.13 -1.23 -8.93
CA ASN A 44 -14.94 -0.96 -7.75
C ASN A 44 -14.12 -0.24 -6.65
N PRO A 45 -13.94 1.09 -6.78
CA PRO A 45 -13.13 1.88 -5.86
C PRO A 45 -13.49 1.73 -4.37
N PRO A 46 -14.78 1.72 -3.97
CA PRO A 46 -15.14 1.47 -2.57
C PRO A 46 -14.60 0.15 -2.01
N VAL A 47 -14.69 -0.94 -2.79
CA VAL A 47 -14.18 -2.25 -2.34
C VAL A 47 -12.66 -2.25 -2.21
N LEU A 48 -11.95 -1.55 -3.09
CA LEU A 48 -10.50 -1.40 -2.96
C LEU A 48 -10.11 -0.66 -1.67
N VAL A 49 -10.86 0.38 -1.30
CA VAL A 49 -10.65 1.09 -0.04
C VAL A 49 -10.87 0.16 1.15
N ASP A 50 -11.94 -0.64 1.14
CA ASP A 50 -12.23 -1.60 2.23
C ASP A 50 -11.15 -2.67 2.36
N VAL A 51 -10.65 -3.20 1.23
CA VAL A 51 -9.54 -4.17 1.22
C VAL A 51 -8.27 -3.55 1.81
N LEU A 52 -7.90 -2.35 1.36
CA LEU A 52 -6.70 -1.67 1.86
C LEU A 52 -6.83 -1.29 3.34
N HIS A 53 -8.02 -0.86 3.77
CA HIS A 53 -8.30 -0.54 5.17
C HIS A 53 -8.18 -1.78 6.06
N SER A 54 -8.81 -2.90 5.69
CA SER A 54 -8.73 -4.15 6.45
C SER A 54 -7.30 -4.69 6.58
N ARG A 55 -6.51 -4.52 5.52
CA ARG A 55 -5.09 -4.86 5.47
C ARG A 55 -4.26 -3.96 6.38
N PHE A 56 -4.51 -2.66 6.32
CA PHE A 56 -3.88 -1.67 7.20
C PHE A 56 -4.22 -1.89 8.68
N ASP A 57 -5.45 -2.27 9.03
CA ASP A 57 -5.83 -2.62 10.41
C ASP A 57 -4.99 -3.79 10.96
N LYS A 58 -4.70 -4.81 10.13
CA LYS A 58 -3.82 -5.91 10.51
C LYS A 58 -2.38 -5.45 10.70
N PHE A 59 -1.90 -4.55 9.83
CA PHE A 59 -0.59 -3.92 9.95
C PHE A 59 -0.43 -3.20 11.29
N LEU A 60 -1.44 -2.43 11.73
CA LEU A 60 -1.42 -1.72 13.01
C LEU A 60 -1.29 -2.69 14.19
N GLN A 61 -1.99 -3.83 14.14
CA GLN A 61 -1.93 -4.85 15.19
C GLN A 61 -0.54 -5.48 15.32
N VAL A 62 0.16 -5.72 14.20
CA VAL A 62 1.52 -6.27 14.21
C VAL A 62 2.54 -5.23 14.66
N SER A 63 2.47 -4.02 14.09
CA SER A 63 3.46 -2.96 14.34
C SER A 63 3.38 -2.42 15.77
N ALA A 64 2.21 -2.43 16.40
CA ALA A 64 2.05 -2.06 17.80
C ALA A 64 2.87 -2.96 18.76
N VAL A 65 3.19 -4.20 18.34
CA VAL A 65 4.02 -5.13 19.11
C VAL A 65 5.51 -4.84 18.92
N GLU A 66 5.91 -4.42 17.72
CA GLU A 66 7.33 -4.18 17.37
C GLU A 66 7.82 -2.80 17.84
N GLY A 67 6.91 -1.83 17.96
CA GLY A 67 7.21 -0.48 18.42
C GLY A 67 7.88 0.38 17.34
N GLY A 68 7.56 1.68 17.32
CA GLY A 68 8.09 2.59 16.32
C GLY A 68 8.05 4.05 16.79
N PRO A 69 8.72 4.96 16.06
CA PRO A 69 8.81 6.38 16.42
C PRO A 69 7.51 7.16 16.15
N VAL A 70 6.49 6.54 15.57
CA VAL A 70 5.23 7.21 15.18
C VAL A 70 4.05 6.60 15.94
N ASP A 71 3.12 7.45 16.38
CA ASP A 71 1.87 7.02 17.00
C ASP A 71 0.94 6.40 15.95
N LEU A 72 0.96 5.07 15.89
CA LEU A 72 0.17 4.26 14.96
C LEU A 72 -1.35 4.50 15.09
N LYS A 73 -1.84 4.91 16.28
CA LYS A 73 -3.27 5.19 16.49
C LYS A 73 -3.66 6.51 15.83
N GLN A 74 -2.82 7.54 15.95
CA GLN A 74 -3.05 8.83 15.30
C GLN A 74 -2.94 8.74 13.76
N ILE A 75 -2.02 7.90 13.27
CA ILE A 75 -1.86 7.61 11.83
C ILE A 75 -3.12 6.97 11.26
N ALA A 76 -3.82 6.14 12.05
CA ALA A 76 -4.89 5.30 11.53
C ALA A 76 -6.03 6.11 10.90
N ASP A 77 -6.53 7.12 11.61
CA ASP A 77 -7.60 7.98 11.12
C ASP A 77 -7.19 8.73 9.84
N ILE A 78 -5.93 9.19 9.78
CA ILE A 78 -5.40 9.89 8.61
C ILE A 78 -5.34 8.95 7.41
N VAL A 79 -4.75 7.76 7.57
CA VAL A 79 -4.65 6.77 6.48
C VAL A 79 -6.04 6.37 6.00
N THR A 80 -6.97 6.09 6.91
CA THR A 80 -8.35 5.74 6.56
C THR A 80 -9.07 6.86 5.80
N SER A 81 -8.93 8.12 6.22
CA SER A 81 -9.49 9.26 5.48
C SER A 81 -8.88 9.38 4.09
N ARG A 82 -7.54 9.29 3.99
CA ARG A 82 -6.82 9.42 2.72
C ARG A 82 -7.16 8.32 1.74
N LEU A 83 -7.36 7.08 2.19
CA LEU A 83 -7.82 5.99 1.34
C LEU A 83 -9.19 6.30 0.74
N LYS A 84 -10.14 6.78 1.56
CA LYS A 84 -11.50 7.13 1.11
C LYS A 84 -11.50 8.30 0.13
N GLU A 85 -10.78 9.37 0.44
CA GLU A 85 -10.65 10.56 -0.42
C GLU A 85 -10.03 10.20 -1.78
N ASN A 86 -9.11 9.24 -1.81
CA ASN A 86 -8.35 8.85 -2.99
C ASN A 86 -8.82 7.56 -3.66
N ALA A 87 -10.08 7.13 -3.43
CA ALA A 87 -10.60 5.87 -3.97
C ALA A 87 -10.41 5.74 -5.49
N ALA A 88 -10.68 6.82 -6.25
CA ALA A 88 -10.50 6.83 -7.71
C ALA A 88 -9.02 6.69 -8.13
N LEU A 89 -8.10 7.36 -7.42
CA LEU A 89 -6.66 7.21 -7.65
C LEU A 89 -6.20 5.78 -7.38
N ILE A 90 -6.69 5.17 -6.30
CA ILE A 90 -6.37 3.78 -5.96
C ILE A 90 -6.83 2.84 -7.08
N ALA A 91 -8.05 3.01 -7.58
CA ALA A 91 -8.60 2.24 -8.70
C ALA A 91 -7.76 2.39 -9.97
N ASN A 92 -7.39 3.62 -10.33
CA ASN A 92 -6.51 3.88 -11.47
C ASN A 92 -5.15 3.21 -11.31
N CYS A 93 -4.59 3.24 -10.11
CA CYS A 93 -3.28 2.67 -9.85
C CYS A 93 -3.29 1.13 -9.89
N VAL A 94 -4.32 0.50 -9.32
CA VAL A 94 -4.53 -0.95 -9.43
C VAL A 94 -4.76 -1.36 -10.89
N THR A 95 -5.49 -0.55 -11.66
CA THR A 95 -5.66 -0.75 -13.10
C THR A 95 -4.31 -0.62 -13.84
N ALA A 96 -3.50 0.38 -13.50
CA ALA A 96 -2.17 0.55 -14.09
C ALA A 96 -1.23 -0.64 -13.77
N LEU A 97 -1.31 -1.19 -12.56
CA LEU A 97 -0.61 -2.41 -12.19
C LEU A 97 -1.07 -3.61 -13.02
N ALA A 98 -2.38 -3.80 -13.17
CA ALA A 98 -2.97 -4.89 -13.96
C ALA A 98 -2.57 -4.80 -15.44
N ASP A 99 -2.59 -3.59 -16.00
CA ASP A 99 -2.18 -3.29 -17.38
C ASP A 99 -0.65 -3.31 -17.57
N ARG A 100 0.13 -3.56 -16.50
CA ARG A 100 1.60 -3.52 -16.50
C ARG A 100 2.17 -2.18 -17.01
N LYS A 101 1.47 -1.07 -16.73
CA LYS A 101 1.88 0.30 -17.09
C LYS A 101 3.04 0.77 -16.22
N ARG A 102 4.24 0.30 -16.54
CA ARG A 102 5.51 0.72 -15.95
C ARG A 102 5.71 2.23 -16.07
N GLY A 103 6.21 2.86 -15.00
CA GLY A 103 6.43 4.30 -14.94
C GLY A 103 5.15 5.12 -14.69
N PHE A 104 4.01 4.48 -14.46
CA PHE A 104 2.79 5.18 -14.08
C PHE A 104 2.98 5.93 -12.76
N VAL A 105 2.54 7.19 -12.72
CA VAL A 105 2.52 8.03 -11.51
C VAL A 105 1.22 8.83 -11.53
N GLN A 106 0.52 8.87 -10.41
CA GLN A 106 -0.64 9.73 -10.21
C GLN A 106 -0.61 10.32 -8.80
N ASP A 107 -0.73 11.63 -8.71
CA ASP A 107 -0.90 12.36 -7.45
C ASP A 107 -2.38 12.48 -7.09
N GLY A 108 -2.67 12.51 -5.80
CA GLY A 108 -4.00 12.64 -5.24
C GLY A 108 -4.06 13.60 -4.07
N ASP A 109 -5.23 13.64 -3.46
CA ASP A 109 -5.55 14.58 -2.38
C ASP A 109 -4.72 14.29 -1.14
N GLY A 110 -4.34 15.37 -0.45
CA GLY A 110 -3.55 15.31 0.77
C GLY A 110 -2.11 14.83 0.54
N GLY A 111 -1.61 14.88 -0.69
CA GLY A 111 -0.24 14.47 -1.04
C GLY A 111 -0.05 12.96 -1.19
N VAL A 112 -1.16 12.21 -1.30
CA VAL A 112 -1.10 10.78 -1.64
C VAL A 112 -0.53 10.63 -3.04
N VAL A 113 0.39 9.69 -3.23
CA VAL A 113 0.97 9.41 -4.55
C VAL A 113 0.90 7.92 -4.82
N CYS A 114 0.44 7.53 -6.00
CA CYS A 114 0.54 6.15 -6.45
C CYS A 114 1.47 6.03 -7.65
N ARG A 115 2.30 4.99 -7.63
CA ARG A 115 3.32 4.74 -8.66
C ARG A 115 3.37 3.27 -9.03
N VAL A 116 3.62 2.98 -10.30
CA VAL A 116 4.06 1.66 -10.76
C VAL A 116 5.51 1.80 -11.22
N SER A 117 6.43 1.15 -10.50
CA SER A 117 7.86 1.23 -10.77
C SER A 117 8.19 0.86 -12.21
N GLU A 118 8.99 1.68 -12.88
CA GLU A 118 9.48 1.40 -14.22
C GLU A 118 10.35 0.13 -14.25
N VAL A 119 11.18 -0.03 -13.21
CA VAL A 119 12.17 -1.10 -13.10
C VAL A 119 11.52 -2.40 -12.64
N SER A 120 10.86 -2.38 -11.48
CA SER A 120 10.33 -3.59 -10.85
C SER A 120 8.90 -3.91 -11.25
N GLY A 121 8.14 -2.95 -11.78
CA GLY A 121 6.71 -3.10 -12.03
C GLY A 121 5.84 -3.14 -10.77
N TRP A 122 6.43 -2.90 -9.58
CA TRP A 122 5.69 -2.87 -8.32
C TRP A 122 4.82 -1.62 -8.23
N LEU A 123 3.61 -1.80 -7.72
CA LEU A 123 2.79 -0.69 -7.26
C LEU A 123 3.28 -0.22 -5.90
N ARG A 124 3.32 1.08 -5.72
CA ARG A 124 3.63 1.76 -4.47
C ARG A 124 2.62 2.89 -4.26
N LEU A 125 1.81 2.78 -3.22
CA LEU A 125 0.89 3.80 -2.76
C LEU A 125 1.49 4.47 -1.52
N GLU A 126 1.79 5.75 -1.62
CA GLU A 126 2.46 6.55 -0.61
C GLU A 126 1.45 7.50 0.03
N ILE A 127 1.26 7.39 1.34
CA ILE A 127 0.30 8.15 2.12
C ILE A 127 1.07 8.97 3.15
N PRO A 128 1.17 10.30 2.97
CA PRO A 128 1.84 11.14 3.95
C PRO A 128 1.01 11.25 5.22
N VAL A 129 1.69 11.19 6.37
CA VAL A 129 1.14 11.40 7.70
C VAL A 129 2.07 12.32 8.50
N GLU A 130 1.67 12.76 9.68
CA GLU A 130 2.49 13.67 10.47
C GLU A 130 3.83 13.04 10.83
N GLY A 131 4.93 13.62 10.36
CA GLY A 131 6.30 13.15 10.62
C GLY A 131 6.71 11.87 9.92
N ALA A 132 5.85 11.25 9.10
CA ALA A 132 6.15 9.97 8.44
C ALA A 132 5.42 9.81 7.11
N ARG A 133 5.72 8.71 6.41
CA ARG A 133 4.99 8.23 5.24
C ARG A 133 4.64 6.76 5.44
N ILE A 134 3.35 6.46 5.28
CA ILE A 134 2.87 5.09 5.22
C ILE A 134 2.85 4.66 3.76
N VAL A 135 3.43 3.51 3.47
CA VAL A 135 3.60 3.02 2.11
C VAL A 135 2.99 1.64 1.99
N TYR A 136 2.06 1.49 1.05
CA TYR A 136 1.61 0.18 0.61
C TYR A 136 2.31 -0.24 -0.67
N MET A 137 2.86 -1.45 -0.69
CA MET A 137 3.57 -1.99 -1.84
C MET A 137 2.96 -3.31 -2.28
N VAL A 138 2.79 -3.49 -3.59
CA VAL A 138 2.24 -4.71 -4.19
C VAL A 138 3.06 -5.13 -5.40
N ALA A 139 3.46 -6.39 -5.44
CA ALA A 139 4.16 -6.97 -6.57
C ALA A 139 3.20 -7.20 -7.75
N PRO A 140 3.67 -7.08 -9.01
CA PRO A 140 2.85 -7.47 -10.15
C PRO A 140 2.56 -8.97 -10.12
N ALA A 141 1.41 -9.39 -10.64
CA ALA A 141 1.13 -10.81 -10.85
C ALA A 141 2.12 -11.40 -11.87
N ALA A 142 2.64 -12.59 -11.55
CA ALA A 142 3.55 -13.37 -12.40
C ALA A 142 2.91 -13.66 -13.78
#